data_AF-A0AAD0MKE4-F1
#
_entry.id   AF-A0AAD0MKE4-F1
#
_cell.length_a   1.000
_cell.length_b   1.000
_cell.length_c   1.000
_cell.angle_alpha   90.00
_cell.angle_beta   90.00
_cell.angle_gamma   90.00
#
_symmetry.space_group_name_H-M   'P 1'
#
loop_
_entity.id
_entity.type
_entity.pdbx_description
1 polymer ?
#
loop_
_entity_poly.entity_id
_entity_poly.type
_entity_poly.pdbx_seq_one_letter_code
_entity_poly.pdbx_strand_id
1 'polypeptide(L)'
;MNAAIMDNGKLIRITHHLSKKRLEHVRTTCKFYCPECREEVQLKLGEHRVFHFAHKQLTACPFARGETAYHQAGKEAILSWLERLGHKPVLESYVSKIQQRPDVTVSIGDTSYAIEYQCSNISRQELRNRTAGLREAGLFPIWVIGANRLKRISAQLFSFSSIHWGMLRESQNKSLIFYCPLQNRFIQLAQFLVFQPTKVCAAMTVRPPSAYGGLSALLSPPLSKRMVHKQWLRCIQQFRERPPRILSNESKRLRDVFYEHHQTAFPFLPTELFIPLQEAYIFTSPVYVWQGCLFDWIIRKKGNRPVTIQLLMKEIKRCVKMKEIKLRFSDVSIGEMKKVMTAYVNALVRQGFLHMTKKGNYEVASNHVPLQTVDEAFKRDAFLFH
;
A
#
# COMPACT_ATOMS: atom_id res chain seq x y z
N MET A 1 -1.75 -17.30 21.31
CA MET A 1 -2.69 -16.40 22.01
C MET A 1 -2.12 -16.03 23.37
N ASN A 2 -2.49 -14.88 23.94
CA ASN A 2 -1.98 -14.41 25.23
C ASN A 2 -2.94 -14.72 26.39
N ALA A 3 -4.18 -15.14 26.14
CA ALA A 3 -5.14 -15.51 27.18
C ALA A 3 -5.53 -16.99 27.10
N ALA A 4 -5.85 -17.60 28.25
CA ALA A 4 -6.45 -18.93 28.36
C ALA A 4 -7.34 -19.04 29.60
N ILE A 5 -8.25 -20.00 29.63
CA ILE A 5 -9.03 -20.38 30.82
C ILE A 5 -8.27 -21.49 31.54
N MET A 6 -8.03 -21.34 32.83
CA MET A 6 -7.43 -22.40 33.67
C MET A 6 -8.49 -23.46 34.01
N ASP A 7 -8.06 -24.64 34.43
CA ASP A 7 -8.93 -25.72 34.94
C ASP A 7 -9.94 -25.27 36.00
N ASN A 8 -9.58 -24.32 36.86
CA ASN A 8 -10.47 -23.71 37.86
C ASN A 8 -11.46 -22.67 37.29
N GLY A 9 -11.56 -22.53 35.97
CA GLY A 9 -12.48 -21.64 35.26
C GLY A 9 -12.03 -20.17 35.18
N LYS A 10 -10.91 -19.78 35.80
CA LYS A 10 -10.42 -18.40 35.77
C LYS A 10 -9.63 -18.08 34.50
N LEU A 11 -9.82 -16.88 33.95
CA LEU A 11 -9.08 -16.37 32.80
C LEU A 11 -7.68 -15.92 33.24
N ILE A 12 -6.64 -16.47 32.60
CA ILE A 12 -5.25 -16.02 32.74
C ILE A 12 -4.81 -15.30 31.47
N ARG A 13 -4.15 -14.14 31.61
CA ARG A 13 -3.56 -13.38 30.51
C ARG A 13 -2.06 -13.23 30.72
N ILE A 14 -1.26 -13.47 29.69
CA ILE A 14 0.17 -13.25 29.67
C ILE A 14 0.40 -11.76 29.44
N THR A 15 0.93 -11.12 30.46
CA THR A 15 1.24 -9.70 30.51
C THR A 15 2.73 -9.52 30.85
N HIS A 16 3.28 -8.34 30.60
CA HIS A 16 4.70 -8.02 30.82
C HIS A 16 5.15 -8.11 32.29
N HIS A 17 4.21 -8.12 33.25
CA HIS A 17 4.48 -8.21 34.68
C HIS A 17 4.50 -9.66 35.23
N LEU A 18 4.22 -10.67 34.40
CA LEU A 18 4.32 -12.07 34.80
C LEU A 18 5.75 -12.60 34.60
N SER A 19 6.40 -12.99 35.69
CA SER A 19 7.75 -13.56 35.64
C SER A 19 7.76 -14.97 35.06
N LYS A 20 8.87 -15.33 34.37
CA LYS A 20 9.08 -16.67 33.79
C LYS A 20 8.91 -17.78 34.85
N LYS A 21 9.48 -17.58 36.04
CA LYS A 21 9.39 -18.52 37.17
C LYS A 21 7.94 -18.80 37.61
N ARG A 22 7.09 -17.77 37.62
CA ARG A 22 5.66 -17.93 37.95
C ARG A 22 4.93 -18.70 36.85
N LEU A 23 5.21 -18.39 35.59
CA LEU A 23 4.60 -19.08 34.45
C LEU A 23 5.04 -20.54 34.33
N GLU A 24 6.29 -20.87 34.71
CA GLU A 24 6.77 -22.25 34.80
C GLU A 24 6.02 -23.06 35.85
N HIS A 25 5.79 -22.47 37.03
CA HIS A 25 5.02 -23.11 38.09
C HIS A 25 3.55 -23.34 37.69
N VAL A 26 2.91 -22.37 37.05
CA VAL A 26 1.53 -22.53 36.56
C VAL A 26 1.45 -23.55 35.42
N ARG A 27 2.48 -23.64 34.56
CA ARG A 27 2.56 -24.63 33.48
C ARG A 27 2.56 -26.08 33.98
N THR A 28 3.15 -26.34 35.14
CA THR A 28 3.23 -27.69 35.73
C THR A 28 2.01 -28.06 36.57
N THR A 29 1.24 -27.07 37.02
CA THR A 29 0.15 -27.27 37.99
C THR A 29 -1.24 -27.13 37.39
N CYS A 30 -1.39 -26.46 36.25
CA CYS A 30 -2.70 -26.15 35.66
C CYS A 30 -2.80 -26.66 34.22
N LYS A 31 -4.00 -27.10 33.83
CA LYS A 31 -4.36 -27.20 32.40
C LYS A 31 -4.94 -25.88 31.90
N PHE A 32 -4.78 -25.62 30.61
CA PHE A 32 -5.26 -24.40 29.97
C PHE A 32 -6.17 -24.73 28.80
N TYR A 33 -7.21 -23.94 28.65
CA TYR A 33 -8.22 -24.09 27.62
C TYR A 33 -8.38 -22.78 26.85
N CYS A 34 -8.63 -22.88 25.55
CA CYS A 34 -8.95 -21.74 24.71
C CYS A 34 -10.31 -21.14 25.18
N PRO A 35 -10.41 -19.82 25.46
CA PRO A 35 -11.67 -19.19 25.84
C PRO A 35 -12.72 -19.24 24.73
N GLU A 36 -12.30 -19.35 23.48
CA GLU A 36 -13.18 -19.33 22.31
C GLU A 36 -13.70 -20.72 21.94
N CYS A 37 -12.82 -21.71 21.84
CA CYS A 37 -13.19 -23.06 21.39
C CYS A 37 -13.16 -24.13 22.50
N ARG A 38 -12.76 -23.76 23.72
CA ARG A 38 -12.63 -24.66 24.90
C ARG A 38 -11.68 -25.85 24.75
N GLU A 39 -10.96 -25.93 23.63
CA GLU A 39 -9.93 -26.95 23.41
C GLU A 39 -8.67 -26.68 24.25
N GLU A 40 -7.93 -27.75 24.55
CA GLU A 40 -6.73 -27.66 25.38
C GLU A 40 -5.57 -26.93 24.65
N VAL A 41 -4.95 -25.98 25.35
CA VAL A 41 -3.80 -25.21 24.89
C VAL A 41 -2.59 -25.44 25.81
N GLN A 42 -1.39 -25.35 25.26
CA GLN A 42 -0.12 -25.47 25.97
C GLN A 42 0.54 -24.09 26.11
N LEU A 43 1.04 -23.80 27.31
CA LEU A 43 1.84 -22.60 27.57
C LEU A 43 3.28 -22.79 27.06
N LYS A 44 3.66 -22.04 26.02
CA LYS A 44 5.01 -22.03 25.43
C LYS A 44 5.83 -20.91 26.04
N LEU A 45 6.91 -21.28 26.74
CA LEU A 45 7.86 -20.37 27.38
C LEU A 45 9.19 -20.41 26.63
N GLY A 46 9.24 -19.81 25.44
CA GLY A 46 10.46 -19.81 24.62
C GLY A 46 11.56 -18.93 25.22
N GLU A 47 12.83 -19.26 24.95
CA GLU A 47 13.97 -18.43 25.38
C GLU A 47 14.11 -17.14 24.55
N HIS A 48 13.77 -17.21 23.26
CA HIS A 48 13.81 -16.08 22.33
C HIS A 48 12.44 -15.62 21.82
N ARG A 49 11.37 -16.37 22.11
CA ARG A 49 9.99 -16.07 21.67
C ARG A 49 9.14 -15.72 22.88
N VAL A 50 8.31 -14.68 22.73
CA VAL A 50 7.40 -14.23 23.79
C VAL A 50 6.47 -15.36 24.23
N PHE A 51 6.22 -15.42 25.53
CA PHE A 51 5.35 -16.42 26.14
C PHE A 51 3.94 -16.35 25.56
N HIS A 52 3.39 -17.51 25.18
CA HIS A 52 2.07 -17.59 24.58
C HIS A 52 1.44 -18.96 24.82
N PHE A 53 0.12 -19.02 24.77
CA PHE A 53 -0.63 -20.27 24.64
C PHE A 53 -0.74 -20.68 23.17
N ALA A 54 -0.53 -21.96 22.89
CA ALA A 54 -0.68 -22.57 21.57
C ALA A 54 -1.55 -23.82 21.68
N HIS A 55 -2.37 -24.12 20.69
CA HIS A 55 -3.16 -25.37 20.70
C HIS A 55 -2.22 -26.59 20.65
N LYS A 56 -2.58 -27.66 21.37
CA LYS A 56 -1.79 -28.91 21.37
C LYS A 56 -1.88 -29.66 20.04
N GLN A 57 -3.04 -29.61 19.39
CA GLN A 57 -3.28 -30.15 18.05
C GLN A 57 -3.50 -29.02 17.03
N LEU A 58 -3.25 -29.29 15.74
CA LEU A 58 -3.63 -28.44 14.62
C LEU A 58 -5.16 -28.46 14.46
N THR A 59 -5.88 -27.91 15.43
CA THR A 59 -7.33 -27.82 15.40
C THR A 59 -7.77 -26.70 14.46
N ALA A 60 -8.97 -26.86 13.88
CA ALA A 60 -9.64 -25.86 13.06
C ALA A 60 -10.14 -24.63 13.86
N CYS A 61 -9.51 -24.34 15.01
CA CYS A 61 -9.79 -23.15 15.79
C CYS A 61 -9.31 -21.93 14.97
N PRO A 62 -10.22 -21.01 14.57
CA PRO A 62 -9.83 -19.81 13.80
C PRO A 62 -8.80 -18.94 14.54
N PHE A 63 -8.74 -19.07 15.86
CA PHE A 63 -7.87 -18.33 16.78
C PHE A 63 -6.58 -19.08 17.17
N ALA A 64 -6.34 -20.30 16.65
CA ALA A 64 -5.07 -21.02 16.86
C ALA A 64 -3.86 -20.25 16.32
N ARG A 65 -4.09 -19.35 15.36
CA ARG A 65 -3.17 -18.29 14.94
C ARG A 65 -3.28 -17.06 15.84
N GLY A 66 -3.16 -17.25 17.16
CA GLY A 66 -3.41 -16.19 18.12
C GLY A 66 -2.55 -14.95 17.85
N GLU A 67 -2.99 -13.83 18.39
CA GLU A 67 -2.30 -12.55 18.30
C GLU A 67 -0.83 -12.67 18.73
N THR A 68 0.08 -12.23 17.87
CA THR A 68 1.51 -12.25 18.18
C THR A 68 1.83 -11.19 19.24
N ALA A 69 2.85 -11.41 20.06
CA ALA A 69 3.32 -10.39 21.01
C ALA A 69 3.68 -9.06 20.33
N TYR A 70 4.09 -9.10 19.07
CA TYR A 70 4.32 -7.90 18.25
C TYR A 70 3.03 -7.10 18.01
N HIS A 71 1.91 -7.79 17.79
CA HIS A 71 0.61 -7.16 17.61
C HIS A 71 0.13 -6.54 18.94
N GLN A 72 0.18 -7.32 20.03
CA GLN A 72 -0.21 -6.86 21.36
C GLN A 72 0.59 -5.63 21.80
N ALA A 73 1.92 -5.69 21.71
CA ALA A 73 2.79 -4.58 22.07
C ALA A 73 2.53 -3.32 21.22
N GLY A 74 2.10 -3.48 19.96
CA GLY A 74 1.74 -2.34 19.12
C GLY A 74 0.41 -1.70 19.54
N LYS A 75 -0.61 -2.50 19.86
CA LYS A 75 -1.89 -1.98 20.38
C LYS A 75 -1.69 -1.22 21.69
N GLU A 76 -0.98 -1.82 22.63
CA GLU A 76 -0.66 -1.22 23.92
C GLU A 76 0.12 0.09 23.75
N ALA A 77 1.10 0.13 22.85
CA ALA A 77 1.87 1.35 22.64
C ALA A 77 1.07 2.48 21.95
N ILE A 78 0.14 2.14 21.05
CA ILE A 78 -0.80 3.11 20.46
C ILE A 78 -1.75 3.66 21.53
N LEU A 79 -2.28 2.79 22.39
CA LEU A 79 -3.10 3.19 23.55
C LEU A 79 -2.34 4.17 24.44
N SER A 80 -1.16 3.79 24.92
CA SER A 80 -0.35 4.63 25.80
C SER A 80 0.11 5.94 25.14
N TRP A 81 0.29 5.96 23.82
CA TRP A 81 0.54 7.21 23.11
C TRP A 81 -0.66 8.16 23.17
N LEU A 82 -1.88 7.66 22.94
CA LEU A 82 -3.10 8.46 23.01
C LEU A 82 -3.42 8.92 24.45
N GLU A 83 -3.16 8.08 25.46
CA GLU A 83 -3.27 8.47 26.87
C GLU A 83 -2.32 9.61 27.23
N ARG A 84 -1.07 9.56 26.75
CA ARG A 84 -0.10 10.66 26.94
C ARG A 84 -0.49 11.96 26.25
N LEU A 85 -1.33 11.88 25.21
CA LEU A 85 -1.92 13.06 24.57
C LEU A 85 -3.14 13.60 25.34
N GLY A 86 -3.49 13.01 26.48
CA GLY A 86 -4.62 13.43 27.32
C GLY A 86 -5.97 12.85 26.91
N HIS A 87 -6.00 11.86 26.01
CA HIS A 87 -7.23 11.20 25.59
C HIS A 87 -7.55 9.97 26.45
N LYS A 88 -8.78 9.45 26.33
CA LYS A 88 -9.25 8.25 27.04
C LYS A 88 -9.51 7.10 26.05
N PRO A 89 -8.47 6.52 25.44
CA PRO A 89 -8.65 5.43 24.50
C PRO A 89 -9.06 4.13 25.21
N VAL A 90 -9.75 3.24 24.50
CA VAL A 90 -10.22 1.93 25.00
C VAL A 90 -9.79 0.82 24.05
N LEU A 91 -9.14 -0.22 24.60
CA LEU A 91 -8.76 -1.41 23.84
C LEU A 91 -9.97 -2.30 23.56
N GLU A 92 -10.04 -2.86 22.35
CA GLU A 92 -10.93 -3.96 21.98
C GLU A 92 -12.41 -3.75 22.35
N SER A 93 -12.87 -2.50 22.29
CA SER A 93 -14.26 -2.15 22.59
C SER A 93 -15.21 -2.85 21.61
N TYR A 94 -16.16 -3.62 22.12
CA TYR A 94 -17.10 -4.34 21.28
C TYR A 94 -18.18 -3.42 20.72
N VAL A 95 -18.23 -3.30 19.40
CA VAL A 95 -19.21 -2.49 18.69
C VAL A 95 -20.34 -3.39 18.20
N SER A 96 -21.36 -3.56 19.06
CA SER A 96 -22.46 -4.51 18.87
C SER A 96 -23.17 -4.37 17.52
N LYS A 97 -23.44 -3.13 17.08
CA LYS A 97 -24.11 -2.82 15.80
C LYS A 97 -23.46 -3.52 14.60
N ILE A 98 -22.15 -3.67 14.62
CA ILE A 98 -21.36 -4.22 13.50
C ILE A 98 -20.65 -5.53 13.86
N GLN A 99 -20.83 -6.00 15.10
CA GLN A 99 -20.17 -7.19 15.66
C GLN A 99 -18.63 -7.19 15.48
N GLN A 100 -18.00 -6.02 15.52
CA GLN A 100 -16.54 -5.86 15.39
C GLN A 100 -15.91 -5.41 16.71
N ARG A 101 -14.61 -5.68 16.84
CA ARG A 101 -13.76 -5.20 17.93
C ARG A 101 -12.56 -4.47 17.33
N PRO A 102 -12.61 -3.14 17.19
CA PRO A 102 -11.45 -2.37 16.78
C PRO A 102 -10.35 -2.51 17.83
N ASP A 103 -9.09 -2.52 17.40
CA ASP A 103 -7.96 -2.68 18.31
C ASP A 103 -7.90 -1.56 19.38
N VAL A 104 -8.09 -0.31 18.96
CA VAL A 104 -8.16 0.85 19.87
C VAL A 104 -9.28 1.79 19.42
N THR A 105 -10.11 2.25 20.35
CA THR A 105 -11.13 3.30 20.10
C THR A 105 -10.83 4.53 20.92
N VAL A 106 -11.09 5.73 20.39
CA VAL A 106 -10.87 6.99 21.13
C VAL A 106 -11.77 8.09 20.60
N SER A 107 -12.35 8.90 21.48
CA SER A 107 -13.10 10.10 21.11
C SER A 107 -12.23 11.34 21.33
N ILE A 108 -12.14 12.20 20.30
CA ILE A 108 -11.40 13.46 20.33
C ILE A 108 -12.30 14.54 19.74
N GLY A 109 -12.73 15.49 20.58
CA GLY A 109 -13.80 16.42 20.23
C GLY A 109 -15.06 15.65 19.83
N ASP A 110 -15.68 16.06 18.72
CA ASP A 110 -16.91 15.43 18.20
C ASP A 110 -16.65 14.20 17.32
N THR A 111 -15.39 13.76 17.19
CA THR A 111 -15.04 12.62 16.33
C THR A 111 -14.60 11.42 17.15
N SER A 112 -15.26 10.29 16.93
CA SER A 112 -14.83 8.99 17.44
C SER A 112 -14.01 8.25 16.39
N TYR A 113 -12.83 7.78 16.79
CA TYR A 113 -11.89 7.07 15.94
C TYR A 113 -11.82 5.60 16.34
N ALA A 114 -11.66 4.74 15.34
CA ALA A 114 -11.32 3.33 15.48
C ALA A 114 -9.98 3.08 14.80
N ILE A 115 -8.95 2.77 15.58
CA ILE A 115 -7.61 2.46 15.09
C ILE A 115 -7.47 0.94 15.03
N GLU A 116 -7.10 0.45 13.85
CA GLU A 116 -6.89 -0.96 13.56
C GLU A 116 -5.40 -1.21 13.30
N TYR A 117 -4.74 -2.00 14.14
CA TYR A 117 -3.31 -2.29 14.08
C TYR A 117 -3.02 -3.66 13.44
N GLN A 118 -3.01 -3.68 12.12
CA GLN A 118 -2.99 -4.92 11.36
C GLN A 118 -1.57 -5.45 11.11
N CYS A 119 -1.21 -6.56 11.77
CA CYS A 119 0.09 -7.24 11.59
C CYS A 119 0.05 -8.52 10.75
N SER A 120 -1.13 -9.00 10.37
CA SER A 120 -1.30 -10.24 9.59
C SER A 120 -1.91 -9.97 8.20
N ASN A 121 -1.97 -10.97 7.34
CA ASN A 121 -2.69 -10.85 6.07
C ASN A 121 -4.20 -10.86 6.33
N ILE A 122 -4.91 -9.89 5.76
CA ILE A 122 -6.37 -9.92 5.59
C ILE A 122 -6.70 -9.79 4.11
N SER A 123 -7.84 -10.35 3.72
CA SER A 123 -8.32 -10.19 2.35
C SER A 123 -8.75 -8.74 2.10
N ARG A 124 -8.81 -8.33 0.84
CA ARG A 124 -9.34 -6.98 0.50
C ARG A 124 -10.82 -6.85 0.84
N GLN A 125 -11.58 -7.94 0.73
CA GLN A 125 -12.99 -7.94 1.08
C GLN A 125 -13.16 -7.74 2.58
N GLU A 126 -12.36 -8.44 3.39
CA GLU A 126 -12.37 -8.30 4.85
C GLU A 126 -12.03 -6.87 5.28
N LEU A 127 -10.96 -6.29 4.72
CA LEU A 127 -10.59 -4.90 4.98
C LEU A 127 -11.75 -3.93 4.67
N ARG A 128 -12.42 -4.11 3.52
CA ARG A 128 -13.57 -3.28 3.10
C ARG A 128 -14.74 -3.44 4.04
N ASN A 129 -15.12 -4.66 4.38
CA ASN A 129 -16.23 -4.96 5.28
C ASN A 129 -15.99 -4.34 6.67
N ARG A 130 -14.78 -4.51 7.22
CA ARG A 130 -14.40 -3.90 8.50
C ARG A 130 -14.48 -2.38 8.43
N THR A 131 -13.83 -1.78 7.44
CA THR A 131 -13.83 -0.32 7.27
C THR A 131 -15.23 0.25 7.09
N ALA A 132 -16.10 -0.43 6.32
CA ALA A 132 -17.48 0.00 6.10
C ALA A 132 -18.31 -0.10 7.40
N GLY A 133 -18.19 -1.20 8.15
CA GLY A 133 -18.87 -1.35 9.43
C GLY A 133 -18.46 -0.26 10.42
N LEU A 134 -17.16 0.03 10.56
CA LEU A 134 -16.70 1.11 11.43
C LEU A 134 -17.35 2.45 11.08
N ARG A 135 -17.37 2.80 9.78
CA ARG A 135 -18.03 4.03 9.30
C ARG A 135 -19.52 4.04 9.61
N GLU A 136 -20.22 2.92 9.44
CA GLU A 136 -21.65 2.79 9.75
C GLU A 136 -21.96 2.93 11.25
N ALA A 137 -21.00 2.56 12.10
CA ALA A 137 -21.06 2.76 13.54
C ALA A 137 -20.67 4.19 13.97
N GLY A 138 -20.42 5.11 13.04
CA GLY A 138 -19.98 6.48 13.35
C GLY A 138 -18.53 6.58 13.79
N LEU A 139 -17.73 5.52 13.58
CA LEU A 139 -16.31 5.48 13.92
C LEU A 139 -15.48 5.80 12.67
N PHE A 140 -14.56 6.74 12.80
CA PHE A 140 -13.59 7.05 11.75
C PHE A 140 -12.45 6.00 11.77
N PRO A 141 -12.30 5.17 10.72
CA PRO A 141 -11.30 4.12 10.70
C PRO A 141 -9.90 4.65 10.38
N ILE A 142 -8.91 4.29 11.19
CA ILE A 142 -7.48 4.55 10.97
C ILE A 142 -6.75 3.20 10.92
N TRP A 143 -6.23 2.84 9.75
CA TRP A 143 -5.43 1.63 9.59
C TRP A 143 -3.95 1.91 9.84
N VAL A 144 -3.37 1.19 10.81
CA VAL A 144 -1.94 1.18 11.10
C VAL A 144 -1.40 -0.22 10.81
N ILE A 145 -0.30 -0.30 10.05
CA ILE A 145 0.28 -1.57 9.64
C ILE A 145 1.47 -1.90 10.55
N GLY A 146 1.61 -3.16 10.98
CA GLY A 146 2.84 -3.60 11.64
C GLY A 146 4.08 -3.36 10.77
N ALA A 147 5.13 -2.72 11.30
CA ALA A 147 6.35 -2.44 10.52
C ALA A 147 7.06 -3.70 10.02
N ASN A 148 6.83 -4.86 10.67
CA ASN A 148 7.23 -6.18 10.19
C ASN A 148 6.64 -6.57 8.81
N ARG A 149 5.65 -5.81 8.32
CA ARG A 149 5.03 -5.97 7.00
C ARG A 149 5.63 -5.06 5.93
N LEU A 150 6.45 -4.08 6.31
CA LEU A 150 7.11 -3.16 5.40
C LEU A 150 8.28 -3.85 4.70
N LYS A 151 8.16 -4.07 3.39
CA LYS A 151 9.26 -4.58 2.56
C LYS A 151 9.96 -3.44 1.85
N ARG A 152 11.08 -2.98 2.40
CA ARG A 152 11.93 -1.93 1.81
C ARG A 152 13.03 -2.56 0.95
N ILE A 153 13.07 -2.20 -0.34
CA ILE A 153 14.09 -2.67 -1.30
C ILE A 153 15.29 -1.71 -1.30
N SER A 154 15.03 -0.41 -1.28
CA SER A 154 16.05 0.64 -1.17
C SER A 154 15.49 1.82 -0.38
N ALA A 155 16.24 2.92 -0.28
CA ALA A 155 15.87 4.06 0.54
C ALA A 155 14.42 4.56 0.30
N GLN A 156 13.98 4.70 -0.96
CA GLN A 156 12.64 5.17 -1.32
C GLN A 156 11.89 4.16 -2.20
N LEU A 157 12.33 2.89 -2.24
CA LEU A 157 11.74 1.84 -3.05
C LEU A 157 11.19 0.72 -2.16
N PHE A 158 9.93 0.38 -2.36
CA PHE A 158 9.19 -0.56 -1.52
C PHE A 158 8.48 -1.62 -2.34
N SER A 159 8.21 -2.76 -1.70
CA SER A 159 7.40 -3.84 -2.24
C SER A 159 6.06 -3.96 -1.56
N PHE A 160 4.99 -3.70 -2.30
CA PHE A 160 3.62 -3.70 -1.79
C PHE A 160 2.91 -5.02 -2.12
N SER A 161 2.33 -5.61 -1.09
CA SER A 161 1.35 -6.70 -1.20
C SER A 161 -0.10 -6.17 -1.27
N SER A 162 -1.07 -7.07 -1.45
CA SER A 162 -2.50 -6.75 -1.59
C SER A 162 -3.07 -5.92 -0.43
N ILE A 163 -2.62 -6.15 0.80
CA ILE A 163 -3.08 -5.43 1.99
C ILE A 163 -2.70 -3.94 1.95
N HIS A 164 -1.47 -3.61 1.53
CA HIS A 164 -1.00 -2.23 1.39
C HIS A 164 -1.88 -1.45 0.39
N TRP A 165 -2.21 -2.09 -0.74
CA TRP A 165 -3.09 -1.49 -1.74
C TRP A 165 -4.53 -1.35 -1.27
N GLY A 166 -5.03 -2.31 -0.50
CA GLY A 166 -6.34 -2.22 0.12
C GLY A 166 -6.43 -1.03 1.07
N MET A 167 -5.48 -0.92 2.01
CA MET A 167 -5.47 0.16 3.00
C MET A 167 -5.23 1.52 2.35
N LEU A 168 -4.39 1.58 1.32
CA LEU A 168 -4.20 2.81 0.54
C LEU A 168 -5.50 3.24 -0.15
N ARG A 169 -6.31 2.30 -0.65
CA ARG A 169 -7.62 2.60 -1.26
C ARG A 169 -8.57 3.22 -0.25
N GLU A 170 -8.58 2.70 0.98
CA GLU A 170 -9.43 3.20 2.08
C GLU A 170 -8.90 4.48 2.76
N SER A 171 -7.63 4.81 2.55
CA SER A 171 -7.01 6.01 3.13
C SER A 171 -7.55 7.30 2.51
N GLN A 172 -7.84 8.30 3.35
CA GLN A 172 -8.27 9.62 2.89
C GLN A 172 -7.13 10.41 2.24
N ASN A 173 -5.96 10.43 2.89
CA ASN A 173 -4.80 11.24 2.47
C ASN A 173 -3.83 10.51 1.53
N LYS A 174 -4.24 9.36 0.95
CA LYS A 174 -3.39 8.53 0.07
C LYS A 174 -2.02 8.27 0.69
N SER A 175 -2.03 7.89 1.96
CA SER A 175 -0.85 7.58 2.77
C SER A 175 -1.05 6.26 3.50
N LEU A 176 0.06 5.60 3.83
CA LEU A 176 0.07 4.41 4.69
C LEU A 176 0.81 4.73 5.97
N ILE A 177 0.23 4.32 7.09
CA ILE A 177 0.82 4.47 8.42
C ILE A 177 1.25 3.10 8.88
N PHE A 178 2.50 2.98 9.30
CA PHE A 178 3.04 1.79 9.93
C PHE A 178 3.52 2.13 11.33
N TYR A 179 3.57 1.13 12.20
CA TYR A 179 4.11 1.27 13.54
C TYR A 179 5.01 0.09 13.91
N CYS A 180 6.14 0.40 14.53
CA CYS A 180 7.08 -0.58 15.08
C CYS A 180 7.11 -0.47 16.60
N PRO A 181 6.50 -1.41 17.35
CA PRO A 181 6.52 -1.39 18.81
C PRO A 181 7.92 -1.60 19.39
N LEU A 182 8.79 -2.37 18.71
CA LEU A 182 10.15 -2.64 19.18
C LEU A 182 11.03 -1.40 19.18
N GLN A 183 10.84 -0.52 18.18
CA GLN A 183 11.61 0.71 18.04
C GLN A 183 10.85 1.92 18.56
N ASN A 184 9.57 1.75 18.92
CA ASN A 184 8.65 2.83 19.26
C ASN A 184 8.69 3.95 18.20
N ARG A 185 8.39 3.61 16.95
CA ARG A 185 8.41 4.53 15.80
C ARG A 185 7.20 4.34 14.89
N PHE A 186 6.59 5.44 14.49
CA PHE A 186 5.70 5.49 13.34
C PHE A 186 6.53 5.66 12.07
N ILE A 187 6.12 4.95 11.01
CA ILE A 187 6.66 5.08 9.66
C ILE A 187 5.50 5.46 8.75
N GLN A 188 5.53 6.64 8.17
CA GLN A 188 4.53 7.10 7.20
C GLN A 188 5.10 6.96 5.79
N LEU A 189 4.31 6.37 4.90
CA LEU A 189 4.57 6.39 3.46
C LEU A 189 3.53 7.24 2.74
N ALA A 190 3.97 8.07 1.80
CA ALA A 190 3.11 8.90 0.96
C ALA A 190 3.73 9.13 -0.42
N GLN A 191 3.02 9.85 -1.30
CA GLN A 191 3.49 10.23 -2.65
C GLN A 191 3.91 9.01 -3.48
N PHE A 192 3.01 8.03 -3.57
CA PHE A 192 3.28 6.77 -4.25
C PHE A 192 3.42 6.94 -5.76
N LEU A 193 4.53 6.46 -6.33
CA LEU A 193 4.71 6.28 -7.77
C LEU A 193 4.91 4.80 -8.07
N VAL A 194 4.08 4.25 -8.95
CA VAL A 194 4.05 2.81 -9.23
C VAL A 194 4.84 2.51 -10.50
N PHE A 195 6.06 1.97 -10.34
CA PHE A 195 6.91 1.64 -11.47
C PHE A 195 6.55 0.27 -12.05
N GLN A 196 6.36 -0.71 -11.17
CA GLN A 196 5.94 -2.08 -11.45
C GLN A 196 4.92 -2.54 -10.40
N PRO A 197 4.17 -3.64 -10.64
CA PRO A 197 3.13 -4.12 -9.73
C PRO A 197 3.50 -4.15 -8.24
N THR A 198 4.77 -4.49 -7.97
CA THR A 198 5.37 -4.62 -6.63
C THR A 198 6.60 -3.73 -6.42
N LYS A 199 6.90 -2.77 -7.31
CA LYS A 199 7.96 -1.77 -7.08
C LYS A 199 7.35 -0.39 -7.03
N VAL A 200 7.28 0.15 -5.82
CA VAL A 200 6.63 1.42 -5.53
C VAL A 200 7.67 2.39 -4.98
N CYS A 201 7.83 3.53 -5.64
CA CYS A 201 8.59 4.64 -5.07
C CYS A 201 7.68 5.41 -4.11
N ALA A 202 8.16 5.74 -2.92
CA ALA A 202 7.39 6.49 -1.94
C ALA A 202 8.28 7.38 -1.07
N ALA A 203 7.73 8.51 -0.63
CA ALA A 203 8.31 9.30 0.44
C ALA A 203 8.13 8.53 1.75
N MET A 204 9.15 8.51 2.59
CA MET A 204 9.12 7.83 3.88
C MET A 204 9.54 8.79 4.98
N THR A 205 8.78 8.81 6.07
CA THR A 205 9.14 9.53 7.29
C THR A 205 9.03 8.61 8.48
N VAL A 206 10.03 8.67 9.35
CA VAL A 206 10.11 7.84 10.56
C VAL A 206 10.24 8.78 11.75
N ARG A 207 9.29 8.69 12.70
CA ARG A 207 9.26 9.57 13.87
C ARG A 207 8.78 8.81 15.11
N PRO A 208 9.26 9.15 16.32
CA PRO A 208 8.70 8.62 17.55
C PRO A 208 7.27 9.14 17.77
N PRO A 209 6.42 8.46 18.54
CA PRO A 209 5.08 8.95 18.88
C PRO A 209 5.10 10.35 19.53
N SER A 210 6.13 10.66 20.32
CA SER A 210 6.30 11.98 20.96
C SER A 210 6.46 13.15 19.98
N ALA A 211 6.78 12.89 18.72
CA ALA A 211 6.87 13.94 17.69
C ALA A 211 5.51 14.32 17.09
N TYR A 212 4.43 13.64 17.47
CA TYR A 212 3.07 13.93 17.00
C TYR A 212 2.24 14.46 18.17
N GLY A 213 1.83 15.73 18.09
CA GLY A 213 0.97 16.37 19.10
C GLY A 213 -0.51 15.94 19.05
N GLY A 214 -0.87 14.96 18.22
CA GLY A 214 -2.24 14.50 18.06
C GLY A 214 -2.42 13.54 16.88
N LEU A 215 -3.61 12.93 16.77
CA LEU A 215 -3.97 12.08 15.63
C LEU A 215 -3.93 12.84 14.29
N SER A 216 -4.37 14.10 14.26
CA SER A 216 -4.36 14.94 13.05
C SER A 216 -2.95 15.08 12.44
N ALA A 217 -1.93 15.23 13.29
CA ALA A 217 -0.54 15.28 12.88
C ALA A 217 -0.04 13.94 12.32
N LEU A 218 -0.48 12.81 12.90
CA LEU A 218 -0.15 11.47 12.39
C LEU A 218 -0.87 11.16 11.06
N LEU A 219 -2.06 11.71 10.85
CA LEU A 219 -2.83 11.55 9.61
C LEU A 219 -2.33 12.46 8.48
N SER A 220 -1.52 13.47 8.80
CA SER A 220 -0.96 14.42 7.84
C SER A 220 0.40 13.94 7.32
N PRO A 221 0.51 13.48 6.05
CA PRO A 221 1.77 13.01 5.53
C PRO A 221 2.75 14.19 5.30
N PRO A 222 4.05 14.00 5.56
CA PRO A 222 5.06 15.02 5.28
C PRO A 222 5.29 15.21 3.77
N LEU A 223 5.52 16.46 3.37
CA LEU A 223 5.70 16.86 1.98
C LEU A 223 7.18 16.82 1.57
N SER A 224 7.75 15.64 1.29
CA SER A 224 9.13 15.55 0.76
C SER A 224 9.18 14.83 -0.59
N LYS A 225 9.28 15.61 -1.68
CA LYS A 225 9.22 15.13 -3.07
C LYS A 225 10.58 14.72 -3.66
N ARG A 226 11.66 15.42 -3.29
CA ARG A 226 12.97 15.35 -3.97
C ARG A 226 13.56 13.94 -4.00
N MET A 227 13.39 13.17 -2.92
CA MET A 227 13.97 11.82 -2.83
C MET A 227 13.22 10.78 -3.65
N VAL A 228 11.91 10.95 -3.84
CA VAL A 228 11.10 10.03 -4.65
C VAL A 228 11.47 10.17 -6.12
N HIS A 229 11.68 11.40 -6.60
CA HIS A 229 12.07 11.66 -7.99
C HIS A 229 13.41 11.00 -8.34
N LYS A 230 14.42 11.17 -7.48
CA LYS A 230 15.73 10.51 -7.65
C LYS A 230 15.60 8.99 -7.72
N GLN A 231 14.74 8.40 -6.89
CA GLN A 231 14.53 6.95 -6.90
C GLN A 231 13.76 6.48 -8.14
N TRP A 232 12.82 7.27 -8.65
CA TRP A 232 12.13 6.98 -9.92
C TRP A 232 13.10 6.95 -11.10
N LEU A 233 13.97 7.96 -11.23
CA LEU A 233 15.01 8.00 -12.26
C LEU A 233 15.93 6.78 -12.19
N ARG A 234 16.33 6.36 -10.99
CA ARG A 234 17.09 5.11 -10.80
C ARG A 234 16.35 3.86 -11.27
N CYS A 235 15.02 3.81 -11.11
CA CYS A 235 14.23 2.70 -11.63
C CYS A 235 14.21 2.68 -13.17
N ILE A 236 14.10 3.84 -13.81
CA ILE A 236 14.21 3.95 -15.28
C ILE A 236 15.61 3.55 -15.74
N GLN A 237 16.66 4.09 -15.10
CA GLN A 237 18.04 3.75 -15.40
C GLN A 237 18.29 2.25 -15.34
N GLN A 238 17.85 1.60 -14.25
CA GLN A 238 17.97 0.15 -14.09
C GLN A 238 17.21 -0.61 -15.19
N PHE A 239 16.04 -0.13 -15.61
CA PHE A 239 15.27 -0.73 -16.70
C PHE A 239 16.02 -0.63 -18.04
N ARG A 240 16.64 0.51 -18.34
CA ARG A 240 17.40 0.73 -19.58
C ARG A 240 18.66 -0.11 -19.63
N GLU A 241 19.45 -0.10 -18.55
CA GLU A 241 20.72 -0.84 -18.50
C GLU A 241 20.53 -2.36 -18.40
N ARG A 242 19.51 -2.78 -17.63
CA ARG A 242 19.28 -4.18 -17.28
C ARG A 242 17.78 -4.48 -17.34
N PRO A 243 17.19 -4.53 -18.56
CA PRO A 243 15.77 -4.83 -18.71
C PRO A 243 15.43 -6.18 -18.06
N PRO A 244 14.23 -6.34 -17.48
CA PRO A 244 13.86 -7.58 -16.83
C PRO A 244 13.94 -8.78 -17.79
N ARG A 245 14.69 -9.82 -17.43
CA ARG A 245 14.81 -11.05 -18.23
C ARG A 245 13.47 -11.78 -18.35
N ILE A 246 12.71 -11.82 -17.25
CA ILE A 246 11.38 -12.43 -17.20
C ILE A 246 10.35 -11.32 -17.32
N LEU A 247 9.64 -11.32 -18.45
CA LEU A 247 8.60 -10.34 -18.75
C LEU A 247 7.20 -10.94 -18.51
N SER A 248 6.31 -10.13 -17.97
CA SER A 248 4.87 -10.40 -17.98
C SER A 248 4.35 -10.47 -19.42
N ASN A 249 3.21 -11.12 -19.65
CA ASN A 249 2.59 -11.19 -20.98
C ASN A 249 2.33 -9.79 -21.56
N GLU A 250 1.88 -8.86 -20.71
CA GLU A 250 1.65 -7.47 -21.11
C GLU A 250 2.94 -6.75 -21.53
N SER A 251 4.06 -7.01 -20.82
CA SER A 251 5.36 -6.45 -21.18
C SER A 251 5.97 -7.07 -22.43
N LYS A 252 5.79 -8.39 -22.65
CA LYS A 252 6.22 -9.06 -23.88
C LYS A 252 5.49 -8.47 -25.08
N ARG A 253 4.17 -8.38 -24.99
CA ARG A 253 3.36 -7.79 -26.04
C ARG A 253 3.76 -6.34 -26.35
N LEU A 254 3.97 -5.52 -25.32
CA LEU A 254 4.42 -4.15 -25.54
C LEU A 254 5.76 -4.11 -26.27
N ARG A 255 6.72 -4.93 -25.86
CA ARG A 255 8.03 -5.03 -26.53
C ARG A 255 7.85 -5.36 -28.01
N ASP A 256 7.01 -6.34 -28.32
CA ASP A 256 6.81 -6.79 -29.70
C ASP A 256 6.15 -5.67 -30.54
N VAL A 257 5.13 -4.98 -30.00
CA VAL A 257 4.53 -3.78 -30.63
C VAL A 257 5.55 -2.67 -30.90
N PHE A 258 6.42 -2.37 -29.94
CA PHE A 258 7.43 -1.32 -30.10
C PHE A 258 8.54 -1.70 -31.07
N TYR A 259 8.89 -2.98 -31.13
CA TYR A 259 9.83 -3.49 -32.11
C TYR A 259 9.25 -3.41 -33.53
N GLU A 260 8.04 -3.93 -33.73
CA GLU A 260 7.41 -4.04 -35.05
C GLU A 260 6.95 -2.68 -35.59
N HIS A 261 6.21 -1.92 -34.80
CA HIS A 261 5.57 -0.68 -35.28
C HIS A 261 6.47 0.56 -35.14
N HIS A 262 7.38 0.55 -34.16
CA HIS A 262 8.19 1.74 -33.82
C HIS A 262 9.69 1.52 -34.02
N GLN A 263 10.11 0.34 -34.50
CA GLN A 263 11.52 -0.02 -34.72
C GLN A 263 12.39 0.28 -33.49
N THR A 264 11.82 0.11 -32.29
CA THR A 264 12.42 0.51 -31.02
C THR A 264 12.68 -0.72 -30.15
N ALA A 265 13.95 -0.95 -29.82
CA ALA A 265 14.32 -2.00 -28.88
C ALA A 265 13.89 -1.66 -27.44
N PHE A 266 13.64 -2.69 -26.63
CA PHE A 266 13.01 -2.53 -25.30
C PHE A 266 13.74 -1.59 -24.32
N PRO A 267 15.08 -1.54 -24.25
CA PRO A 267 15.79 -0.55 -23.42
C PRO A 267 15.57 0.91 -23.85
N PHE A 268 15.23 1.12 -25.13
CA PHE A 268 15.10 2.42 -25.77
C PHE A 268 13.65 2.89 -25.88
N LEU A 269 12.74 2.28 -25.10
CA LEU A 269 11.38 2.79 -24.98
C LEU A 269 11.39 4.31 -24.68
N PRO A 270 10.51 5.10 -25.34
CA PRO A 270 10.50 6.55 -25.18
C PRO A 270 10.30 6.98 -23.72
N THR A 271 10.86 8.13 -23.35
CA THR A 271 10.74 8.71 -21.99
C THR A 271 9.28 8.96 -21.60
N GLU A 272 8.41 9.21 -22.56
CA GLU A 272 6.97 9.39 -22.41
C GLU A 272 6.26 8.17 -21.81
N LEU A 273 6.89 6.99 -21.85
CA LEU A 273 6.38 5.74 -21.24
C LEU A 273 6.78 5.60 -19.75
N PHE A 274 7.54 6.54 -19.20
CA PHE A 274 7.98 6.50 -17.81
C PHE A 274 7.52 7.73 -17.02
N ILE A 275 6.44 8.39 -17.45
CA ILE A 275 5.91 9.58 -16.78
C ILE A 275 5.43 9.22 -15.37
N PRO A 276 5.96 9.86 -14.32
CA PRO A 276 5.60 9.57 -12.93
C PRO A 276 4.25 10.18 -12.55
N LEU A 277 3.20 9.35 -12.44
CA LEU A 277 1.86 9.79 -12.03
C LEU A 277 1.41 9.12 -10.74
N GLN A 278 0.98 9.91 -9.76
CA GLN A 278 0.47 9.39 -8.48
C GLN A 278 -0.92 8.75 -8.65
N GLU A 279 -1.72 9.27 -9.57
CA GLU A 279 -3.07 8.80 -9.88
C GLU A 279 -3.05 7.39 -10.48
N ALA A 280 -1.92 6.95 -11.06
CA ALA A 280 -1.78 5.67 -11.75
C ALA A 280 -1.74 4.45 -10.81
N TYR A 281 -1.91 4.63 -9.49
CA TYR A 281 -1.95 3.54 -8.50
C TYR A 281 -3.02 2.47 -8.78
N ILE A 282 -4.04 2.82 -9.58
CA ILE A 282 -5.11 1.94 -10.02
C ILE A 282 -4.68 0.86 -11.01
N PHE A 283 -3.49 0.95 -11.61
CA PHE A 283 -2.96 -0.08 -12.50
C PHE A 283 -2.08 -1.07 -11.76
N THR A 284 -2.23 -2.36 -12.08
CA THR A 284 -1.28 -3.42 -11.72
C THR A 284 -0.17 -3.53 -12.76
N SER A 285 -0.47 -3.25 -14.03
CA SER A 285 0.53 -3.25 -15.11
C SER A 285 1.66 -2.25 -14.83
N PRO A 286 2.91 -2.55 -15.25
CA PRO A 286 4.02 -1.61 -15.18
C PRO A 286 3.72 -0.28 -15.86
N VAL A 287 4.40 0.80 -15.42
CA VAL A 287 4.16 2.16 -15.94
C VAL A 287 4.30 2.23 -17.47
N TYR A 288 5.37 1.63 -18.00
CA TYR A 288 5.67 1.60 -19.43
C TYR A 288 4.67 0.78 -20.25
N VAL A 289 3.95 -0.16 -19.63
CA VAL A 289 2.93 -0.95 -20.33
C VAL A 289 1.71 -0.10 -20.62
N TRP A 290 1.09 0.48 -19.59
CA TRP A 290 -0.15 1.21 -19.81
C TRP A 290 0.08 2.54 -20.55
N GLN A 291 1.21 3.21 -20.28
CA GLN A 291 1.59 4.41 -21.03
C GLN A 291 1.95 4.07 -22.47
N GLY A 292 2.64 2.95 -22.70
CA GLY A 292 3.03 2.49 -24.02
C GLY A 292 1.85 2.10 -24.92
N CYS A 293 0.81 1.47 -24.37
CA CYS A 293 -0.43 1.21 -25.12
C CYS A 293 -1.09 2.51 -25.61
N LEU A 294 -1.15 3.54 -24.75
CA LEU A 294 -1.72 4.83 -25.13
C LEU A 294 -0.81 5.58 -26.10
N PHE A 295 0.50 5.52 -25.90
CA PHE A 295 1.50 6.12 -26.78
C PHE A 295 1.39 5.55 -28.20
N ASP A 296 1.40 4.22 -28.33
CA ASP A 296 1.24 3.54 -29.63
C ASP A 296 -0.06 3.99 -30.33
N TRP A 297 -1.16 4.05 -29.59
CA TRP A 297 -2.43 4.54 -30.13
C TRP A 297 -2.36 6.01 -30.58
N ILE A 298 -1.73 6.89 -29.78
CA ILE A 298 -1.55 8.31 -30.13
C ILE A 298 -0.77 8.44 -31.43
N ILE A 299 0.35 7.72 -31.56
CA ILE A 299 1.21 7.77 -32.76
C ILE A 299 0.47 7.25 -34.00
N ARG A 300 -0.23 6.11 -33.91
CA ARG A 300 -1.03 5.57 -35.03
C ARG A 300 -2.19 6.47 -35.47
N LYS A 301 -2.61 7.42 -34.62
CA LYS A 301 -3.67 8.39 -34.92
C LYS A 301 -3.15 9.78 -35.27
N LYS A 302 -1.83 9.99 -35.25
CA LYS A 302 -1.19 11.24 -35.69
C LYS A 302 -1.66 11.61 -37.10
N GLY A 303 -2.01 12.89 -37.32
CA GLY A 303 -2.48 13.41 -38.60
C GLY A 303 -3.93 13.08 -38.98
N ASN A 304 -4.56 12.08 -38.35
CA ASN A 304 -5.93 11.68 -38.69
C ASN A 304 -7.01 12.45 -37.92
N ARG A 305 -6.77 12.72 -36.62
CA ARG A 305 -7.69 13.46 -35.75
C ARG A 305 -6.99 13.93 -34.47
N PRO A 306 -7.50 14.96 -33.78
CA PRO A 306 -6.96 15.36 -32.49
C PRO A 306 -7.14 14.28 -31.42
N VAL A 307 -6.15 14.17 -30.55
CA VAL A 307 -6.19 13.38 -29.31
C VAL A 307 -7.08 14.12 -28.32
N THR A 308 -8.01 13.39 -27.69
CA THR A 308 -8.87 13.92 -26.63
C THR A 308 -8.93 12.95 -25.46
N ILE A 309 -9.25 13.45 -24.26
CA ILE A 309 -9.41 12.61 -23.06
C ILE A 309 -10.50 11.54 -23.29
N GLN A 310 -11.56 11.86 -24.03
CA GLN A 310 -12.62 10.90 -24.32
C GLN A 310 -12.12 9.73 -25.18
N LEU A 311 -11.26 9.99 -26.17
CA LEU A 311 -10.68 8.95 -27.00
C LEU A 311 -9.67 8.08 -26.22
N LEU A 312 -8.82 8.71 -25.40
CA LEU A 312 -7.91 7.96 -24.53
C LEU A 312 -8.66 7.09 -23.51
N MET A 313 -9.79 7.59 -22.99
CA MET A 313 -10.68 6.81 -22.12
C MET A 313 -11.33 5.62 -22.84
N LYS A 314 -11.63 5.73 -24.14
CA LYS A 314 -12.11 4.60 -24.95
C LYS A 314 -10.98 3.59 -25.15
N GLU A 315 -9.78 4.06 -25.47
CA GLU A 315 -8.63 3.20 -25.73
C GLU A 315 -8.18 2.45 -24.47
N ILE A 316 -8.04 3.11 -23.32
CA ILE A 316 -7.64 2.43 -22.09
C ILE A 316 -8.66 1.36 -21.67
N LYS A 317 -9.97 1.61 -21.88
CA LYS A 317 -11.02 0.61 -21.65
C LYS A 317 -10.90 -0.58 -22.60
N ARG A 318 -10.58 -0.33 -23.88
CA ARG A 318 -10.29 -1.38 -24.87
C ARG A 318 -9.09 -2.22 -24.41
N CYS A 319 -7.99 -1.60 -24.01
CA CYS A 319 -6.80 -2.29 -23.52
C CYS A 319 -7.09 -3.15 -22.26
N VAL A 320 -7.92 -2.65 -21.34
CA VAL A 320 -8.34 -3.44 -20.17
C VAL A 320 -9.20 -4.64 -20.58
N LYS A 321 -10.19 -4.44 -21.47
CA LYS A 321 -11.05 -5.53 -21.98
C LYS A 321 -10.25 -6.61 -22.70
N MET A 322 -9.25 -6.21 -23.49
CA MET A 322 -8.37 -7.10 -24.25
C MET A 322 -7.22 -7.68 -23.40
N LYS A 323 -7.23 -7.46 -22.07
CA LYS A 323 -6.21 -7.94 -21.11
C LYS A 323 -4.77 -7.47 -21.42
N GLU A 324 -4.63 -6.37 -22.15
CA GLU A 324 -3.35 -5.71 -22.45
C GLU A 324 -2.87 -4.90 -21.24
N ILE A 325 -3.83 -4.42 -20.44
CA ILE A 325 -3.59 -3.67 -19.20
C ILE A 325 -4.44 -4.29 -18.09
N LYS A 326 -3.85 -4.45 -16.91
CA LYS A 326 -4.53 -4.95 -15.71
C LYS A 326 -4.77 -3.83 -14.72
N LEU A 327 -6.03 -3.69 -14.31
CA LEU A 327 -6.40 -2.86 -13.18
C LEU A 327 -6.04 -3.57 -11.86
N ARG A 328 -5.81 -2.77 -10.83
CA ARG A 328 -5.50 -3.23 -9.48
C ARG A 328 -6.74 -3.53 -8.67
N PHE A 329 -7.78 -2.74 -8.89
CA PHE A 329 -9.06 -2.88 -8.22
C PHE A 329 -10.14 -3.25 -9.24
N SER A 330 -11.12 -4.03 -8.82
CA SER A 330 -12.26 -4.41 -9.66
C SER A 330 -13.26 -3.26 -9.83
N ASP A 331 -13.28 -2.32 -8.89
CA ASP A 331 -14.20 -1.20 -8.76
C ASP A 331 -13.52 0.15 -9.06
N VAL A 332 -12.65 0.20 -10.08
CA VAL A 332 -12.08 1.47 -10.54
C VAL A 332 -13.18 2.28 -11.23
N SER A 333 -13.46 3.48 -10.71
CA SER A 333 -14.49 4.36 -11.26
C SER A 333 -14.05 5.03 -12.58
N ILE A 334 -15.03 5.46 -13.38
CA ILE A 334 -14.77 6.29 -14.58
C ILE A 334 -14.04 7.58 -14.18
N GLY A 335 -14.38 8.17 -13.03
CA GLY A 335 -13.74 9.37 -12.50
C GLY A 335 -12.26 9.16 -12.17
N GLU A 336 -11.90 8.05 -11.50
CA GLU A 336 -10.50 7.70 -11.23
C GLU A 336 -9.72 7.52 -12.53
N MET A 337 -10.27 6.81 -13.51
CA MET A 337 -9.61 6.61 -14.80
C MET A 337 -9.43 7.94 -15.56
N LYS A 338 -10.45 8.80 -15.56
CA LYS A 338 -10.36 10.14 -16.18
C LYS A 338 -9.27 10.99 -15.53
N LYS A 339 -9.10 10.93 -14.20
CA LYS A 339 -8.01 11.63 -13.50
C LYS A 339 -6.64 11.19 -14.02
N VAL A 340 -6.40 9.88 -14.17
CA VAL A 340 -5.13 9.38 -14.71
C VAL A 340 -4.88 9.84 -16.14
N MET A 341 -5.90 9.74 -17.02
CA MET A 341 -5.75 10.17 -18.42
C MET A 341 -5.47 11.68 -18.52
N THR A 342 -6.16 12.48 -17.70
CA THR A 342 -5.94 13.93 -17.65
C THR A 342 -4.53 14.25 -17.16
N ALA A 343 -4.07 13.59 -16.10
CA ALA A 343 -2.72 13.76 -15.58
C ALA A 343 -1.64 13.36 -16.60
N TYR A 344 -1.86 12.27 -17.34
CA TYR A 344 -0.95 11.80 -18.38
C TYR A 344 -0.87 12.78 -19.56
N VAL A 345 -2.02 13.24 -20.09
CA VAL A 345 -2.03 14.24 -21.17
C VAL A 345 -1.35 15.54 -20.74
N ASN A 346 -1.67 16.05 -19.54
CA ASN A 346 -1.03 17.25 -19.03
C ASN A 346 0.50 17.09 -18.91
N ALA A 347 0.98 15.90 -18.53
CA ALA A 347 2.40 15.61 -18.48
C ALA A 347 3.02 15.54 -19.88
N LEU A 348 2.37 14.88 -20.86
CA LEU A 348 2.83 14.87 -22.25
C LEU A 348 2.89 16.27 -22.86
N VAL A 349 1.96 17.16 -22.50
CA VAL A 349 1.99 18.57 -22.91
C VAL A 349 3.17 19.30 -22.29
N ARG A 350 3.44 19.12 -20.99
CA ARG A 350 4.62 19.71 -20.33
C ARG A 350 5.94 19.24 -20.92
N GLN A 351 6.00 17.98 -21.33
CA GLN A 351 7.18 17.40 -22.00
C GLN A 351 7.30 17.81 -23.48
N GLY A 352 6.37 18.62 -24.01
CA GLY A 352 6.38 19.06 -25.40
C GLY A 352 6.02 17.96 -26.41
N PHE A 353 5.60 16.78 -25.97
CA PHE A 353 5.18 15.69 -26.85
C PHE A 353 3.81 15.96 -27.48
N LEU A 354 2.88 16.53 -26.70
CA LEU A 354 1.59 17.02 -27.18
C LEU A 354 1.54 18.54 -27.10
N HIS A 355 0.81 19.17 -28.02
CA HIS A 355 0.42 20.58 -27.90
C HIS A 355 -1.09 20.72 -28.03
N MET A 356 -1.67 21.66 -27.31
CA MET A 356 -3.12 21.91 -27.34
C MET A 356 -3.45 22.84 -28.51
N THR A 357 -4.22 22.37 -29.48
CA THR A 357 -4.63 23.18 -30.64
C THR A 357 -5.92 23.96 -30.37
N LYS A 358 -6.86 23.34 -29.65
CA LYS A 358 -8.09 23.96 -29.12
C LYS A 358 -8.40 23.34 -27.76
N LYS A 359 -9.25 23.98 -26.96
CA LYS A 359 -9.62 23.49 -25.62
C LYS A 359 -10.06 22.02 -25.67
N GLY A 360 -9.25 21.13 -25.10
CA GLY A 360 -9.51 19.68 -25.04
C GLY A 360 -9.05 18.85 -26.24
N ASN A 361 -8.46 19.48 -27.26
CA ASN A 361 -7.90 18.84 -28.46
C ASN A 361 -6.37 19.00 -28.47
N TYR A 362 -5.68 17.87 -28.64
CA TYR A 362 -4.21 17.81 -28.62
C TYR A 362 -3.67 17.14 -29.87
N GLU A 363 -2.49 17.58 -30.32
CA GLU A 363 -1.79 16.98 -31.45
C GLU A 363 -0.34 16.67 -31.09
N VAL A 364 0.21 15.63 -31.73
CA VAL A 364 1.60 15.21 -31.54
C VAL A 364 2.52 16.25 -32.16
N ALA A 365 3.51 16.72 -31.41
CA ALA A 365 4.50 17.66 -31.94
C ALA A 365 5.26 17.05 -33.13
N SER A 366 5.60 17.88 -34.12
CA SER A 366 6.24 17.46 -35.37
C SER A 366 7.65 16.89 -35.17
N ASN A 367 8.35 17.28 -34.10
CA ASN A 367 9.80 17.07 -33.94
C ASN A 367 10.16 15.91 -33.00
N HIS A 368 9.29 14.89 -32.87
CA HIS A 368 9.60 13.75 -32.01
C HIS A 368 10.67 12.85 -32.66
N VAL A 369 11.89 12.88 -32.11
CA VAL A 369 13.02 12.08 -32.58
C VAL A 369 13.16 10.82 -31.72
N PRO A 370 13.27 9.62 -32.31
CA PRO A 370 13.53 8.38 -31.56
C PRO A 370 14.83 8.45 -30.74
N LEU A 371 14.88 7.70 -29.63
CA LEU A 371 16.08 7.58 -28.80
C LEU A 371 17.12 6.70 -29.51
N GLN A 372 18.32 7.24 -29.75
CA GLN A 372 19.39 6.49 -30.42
C GLN A 372 20.44 5.94 -29.45
N THR A 373 20.65 6.62 -28.32
CA THR A 373 21.66 6.24 -27.33
C THR A 373 21.09 6.20 -25.92
N VAL A 374 21.73 5.44 -25.05
CA VAL A 374 21.34 5.35 -23.63
C VAL A 374 21.57 6.68 -22.91
N ASP A 375 22.64 7.40 -23.26
CA ASP A 375 22.95 8.72 -22.69
C ASP A 375 21.90 9.78 -23.07
N GLU A 376 21.44 9.75 -24.33
CA GLU A 376 20.32 10.60 -24.75
C GLU A 376 19.06 10.27 -23.94
N ALA A 377 18.77 8.98 -23.74
CA ALA A 377 17.63 8.55 -22.95
C ALA A 377 17.71 9.06 -21.50
N PHE A 378 18.88 8.98 -20.87
CA PHE A 378 19.10 9.51 -19.52
C PHE A 378 18.93 11.03 -19.44
N LYS A 379 19.40 11.76 -20.45
CA LYS A 379 19.20 13.21 -20.52
C LYS A 379 17.71 13.55 -20.61
N ARG A 380 16.95 12.86 -21.47
CA ARG A 380 15.50 13.08 -21.58
C ARG A 380 14.76 12.69 -20.30
N ASP A 381 15.11 11.56 -19.67
CA ASP A 381 14.48 11.11 -18.43
C ASP A 381 14.64 12.12 -17.28
N ALA A 382 15.76 12.84 -17.22
CA ALA A 382 15.99 13.87 -16.21
C ALA A 382 14.93 14.99 -16.26
N PHE A 383 14.33 15.26 -17.43
CA PHE A 383 13.29 16.26 -17.62
C PHE A 383 11.90 15.81 -17.17
N LEU A 384 11.69 14.55 -16.77
CA LEU A 384 10.37 14.05 -16.32
C LEU A 384 9.79 14.77 -15.09
N PHE A 385 10.63 15.49 -14.34
CA PHE A 385 10.25 16.22 -13.12
C PHE A 385 10.39 17.74 -13.23
N HIS A 386 10.78 18.24 -14.40
CA HIS A 386 10.78 19.66 -14.76
C HIS A 386 9.47 19.99 -15.48
#